data_AF-A0A357BKJ5-F1
#
_entry.id   AF-A0A357BKJ5-F1
#
_cell.length_a   1.000
_cell.length_b   1.000
_cell.length_c   1.000
_cell.angle_alpha   90.00
_cell.angle_beta   90.00
_cell.angle_gamma   90.00
#
_symmetry.space_group_name_H-M   'P 1'
#
loop_
_entity.id
_entity.type
_entity.pdbx_description
1 polymer ?
#
loop_
_entity_poly.entity_id
_entity_poly.type
_entity_poly.pdbx_seq_one_letter_code
_entity_poly.pdbx_strand_id
1 'polypeptide(L)'
;MIYLWDGVNSFRWQIVFSFIWKDRVLLQTQKDILCEIKDDGLIDYKKAYEIQKRYVQKVQQGHPSIIYVCEHPSVLTLGRSAMAEHILISPEELNERGIEVLPIDRGGDITLHAPGQLVIYPILDLQVFGKDLRAYLCKLEQVAIDLLNCFGIVAHRFDGKTGVWIGRKKIVSIGIGVRRWISYHGLAINVNTDLALFSMIKPCGMDVKMTSMAQIKRGIIDMNEVKKRVISNFCQAFGLTLKESGDDQGKFAVIESRLSERGLCLREGARHAKGCSP
;
A
#
# COMPACT_ATOMS: atom_id res chain seq x y z
N MET A 1 58.16 54.05 37.47
CA MET A 1 58.81 53.13 38.41
C MET A 1 58.72 51.75 37.80
N ILE A 2 59.88 51.21 37.38
CA ILE A 2 60.17 49.82 36.95
C ILE A 2 59.46 49.30 35.68
N TYR A 3 60.26 49.19 34.63
CA TYR A 3 60.10 48.37 33.42
C TYR A 3 60.50 46.90 33.68
N LEU A 4 60.04 45.98 32.83
CA LEU A 4 60.71 44.80 32.20
C LEU A 4 59.59 43.98 31.47
N TRP A 5 59.37 44.01 30.14
CA TRP A 5 60.12 43.42 28.99
C TRP A 5 60.28 41.89 29.14
N ASP A 6 59.78 40.99 28.27
CA ASP A 6 59.94 40.77 26.80
C ASP A 6 58.70 40.06 26.20
N GLY A 7 58.16 40.31 24.99
CA GLY A 7 58.73 40.09 23.65
C GLY A 7 58.59 38.60 23.24
N VAL A 8 58.06 38.12 22.09
CA VAL A 8 57.83 38.59 20.72
C VAL A 8 57.01 37.50 19.96
N ASN A 9 56.37 37.87 18.83
CA ASN A 9 55.78 37.06 17.73
C ASN A 9 54.31 36.63 17.87
N SER A 10 53.35 37.38 17.31
CA SER A 10 52.97 37.40 15.88
C SER A 10 52.56 36.02 15.36
N PHE A 11 51.27 35.83 15.05
CA PHE A 11 50.76 35.11 13.87
C PHE A 11 49.21 35.05 13.89
N ARG A 12 48.62 35.53 12.79
CA ARG A 12 47.29 35.18 12.24
C ARG A 12 46.02 35.49 13.05
N TRP A 13 45.43 36.63 12.70
CA TRP A 13 44.00 36.69 12.40
C TRP A 13 43.69 35.75 11.22
N GLN A 14 42.53 35.07 11.29
CA GLN A 14 42.01 33.96 10.45
C GLN A 14 42.24 32.57 11.03
N ILE A 15 41.21 32.02 11.70
CA ILE A 15 40.60 30.69 11.49
C ILE A 15 39.43 30.59 12.48
N VAL A 16 38.23 31.02 12.06
CA VAL A 16 37.13 30.21 11.51
C VAL A 16 36.03 30.03 12.56
N PHE A 17 34.98 30.84 12.39
CA PHE A 17 33.58 30.49 12.67
C PHE A 17 33.28 29.08 12.12
N SER A 18 33.43 28.01 12.92
CA SER A 18 33.12 26.64 12.47
C SER A 18 32.75 25.72 13.63
N PHE A 19 31.85 26.12 14.53
CA PHE A 19 31.37 25.16 15.53
C PHE A 19 29.87 25.18 15.83
N ILE A 20 29.04 25.84 15.01
CA ILE A 20 27.57 25.80 15.18
C ILE A 20 26.85 25.63 13.82
N TRP A 21 27.33 24.70 12.98
CA TRP A 21 26.75 24.43 11.65
C TRP A 21 26.80 22.95 11.25
N LYS A 22 26.70 22.00 12.19
CA LYS A 22 26.74 20.57 11.84
C LYS A 22 25.54 19.69 12.20
N ASP A 23 24.58 20.18 12.99
CA ASP A 23 23.37 19.39 13.33
C ASP A 23 22.07 20.09 12.94
N ARG A 24 22.06 20.76 11.78
CA ARG A 24 20.81 21.02 11.08
C ARG A 24 20.44 19.73 10.34
N VAL A 25 19.81 18.81 11.06
CA VAL A 25 18.87 17.87 10.43
C VAL A 25 17.95 18.74 9.59
N LEU A 26 18.12 18.68 8.27
CA LEU A 26 17.16 19.22 7.33
C LEU A 26 15.88 18.42 7.59
N LEU A 27 15.03 18.93 8.48
CA LEU A 27 13.61 18.66 8.44
C LEU A 27 13.16 19.25 7.11
N GLN A 28 13.34 18.48 6.03
CA GLN A 28 12.52 18.65 4.85
C GLN A 28 11.10 18.60 5.38
N THR A 29 10.44 19.76 5.38
CA THR A 29 9.00 19.84 5.56
C THR A 29 8.41 19.04 4.41
N GLN A 30 8.20 17.74 4.65
CA GLN A 30 7.49 16.88 3.73
C GLN A 30 6.13 17.55 3.58
N LYS A 31 5.86 18.05 2.37
CA LYS A 31 4.61 18.74 2.10
C LYS A 31 3.52 17.67 2.24
N ASP A 32 2.73 17.77 3.28
CA ASP A 32 1.68 16.82 3.59
C ASP A 32 0.71 16.73 2.41
N ILE A 33 0.63 15.55 1.79
CA ILE A 33 -0.22 15.32 0.63
C ILE A 33 -1.63 15.00 1.15
N LEU A 34 -2.57 15.90 0.91
CA LEU A 34 -3.94 15.72 1.35
C LEU A 34 -4.57 14.49 0.69
N CYS A 35 -5.20 13.64 1.50
CA CYS A 35 -5.81 12.40 1.05
C CYS A 35 -7.17 12.15 1.70
N GLU A 36 -8.16 11.75 0.91
CA GLU A 36 -9.46 11.30 1.39
C GLU A 36 -9.47 9.77 1.60
N ILE A 37 -10.37 9.30 2.45
CA ILE A 37 -10.63 7.87 2.64
C ILE A 37 -12.07 7.59 2.24
N LYS A 38 -12.28 6.46 1.58
CA LYS A 38 -13.61 5.92 1.35
C LYS A 38 -13.63 4.45 1.70
N ASP A 39 -14.67 4.02 2.40
CA ASP A 39 -14.94 2.62 2.71
C ASP A 39 -16.39 2.30 2.36
N ASP A 40 -16.59 1.42 1.38
CA ASP A 40 -17.93 0.98 0.96
C ASP A 40 -18.29 -0.40 1.51
N GLY A 41 -17.46 -1.01 2.36
CA GLY A 41 -17.66 -2.38 2.81
C GLY A 41 -17.74 -3.35 1.63
N LEU A 42 -18.74 -4.22 1.62
CA LEU A 42 -18.99 -5.17 0.53
C LEU A 42 -19.72 -4.47 -0.63
N ILE A 43 -19.07 -4.38 -1.79
CA ILE A 43 -19.61 -3.70 -2.98
C ILE A 43 -19.38 -4.53 -4.25
N ASP A 44 -20.33 -4.47 -5.18
CA ASP A 44 -20.17 -5.02 -6.52
C ASP A 44 -18.92 -4.45 -7.24
N TYR A 45 -18.20 -5.32 -7.94
CA TYR A 45 -16.93 -4.95 -8.56
C TYR A 45 -17.10 -3.87 -9.64
N LYS A 46 -18.11 -3.98 -10.50
CA LYS A 46 -18.35 -3.00 -11.57
C LYS A 46 -18.65 -1.63 -10.99
N LYS A 47 -19.48 -1.56 -9.94
CA LYS A 47 -19.77 -0.29 -9.22
C LYS A 47 -18.50 0.34 -8.63
N ALA A 48 -17.67 -0.45 -7.94
CA ALA A 48 -16.40 0.03 -7.40
C ALA A 48 -15.44 0.51 -8.51
N TYR A 49 -15.39 -0.20 -9.64
CA TYR A 49 -14.58 0.18 -10.78
C TYR A 49 -15.03 1.51 -11.42
N GLU A 50 -16.33 1.77 -11.51
CA GLU A 50 -16.84 3.09 -11.92
C GLU A 50 -16.46 4.21 -10.93
N ILE A 51 -16.52 3.93 -9.63
CA ILE A 51 -16.08 4.87 -8.59
C ILE A 51 -14.58 5.19 -8.79
N GLN A 52 -13.74 4.18 -9.01
CA GLN A 52 -12.32 4.37 -9.28
C GLN A 52 -12.10 5.30 -10.48
N LYS A 53 -12.77 5.04 -11.62
CA LYS A 53 -12.64 5.88 -12.82
C LYS A 53 -13.06 7.33 -12.59
N ARG A 54 -14.12 7.56 -11.81
CA ARG A 54 -14.55 8.93 -11.44
C ARG A 54 -13.50 9.63 -10.58
N TYR A 55 -12.94 8.94 -9.59
CA TYR A 55 -11.88 9.53 -8.76
C TYR A 55 -10.60 9.77 -9.55
N VAL A 56 -10.23 8.90 -10.50
CA VAL A 56 -9.11 9.16 -11.41
C VAL A 56 -9.30 10.50 -12.13
N GLN A 57 -10.50 10.78 -12.66
CA GLN A 57 -10.81 12.05 -13.30
C GLN A 57 -10.76 13.23 -12.33
N LYS A 58 -11.33 13.08 -11.13
CA LYS A 58 -11.32 14.13 -10.10
C LYS A 58 -9.90 14.48 -9.68
N VAL A 59 -9.06 13.49 -9.36
CA VAL A 59 -7.67 13.70 -8.94
C VAL A 59 -6.87 14.37 -10.07
N GLN A 60 -7.12 13.96 -11.32
CA GLN A 60 -6.53 14.62 -12.48
C GLN A 60 -6.93 16.11 -12.61
N GLN A 61 -8.07 16.51 -12.05
CA GLN A 61 -8.57 17.91 -12.00
C GLN A 61 -8.14 18.66 -10.73
N GLY A 62 -7.24 18.09 -9.91
CA GLY A 62 -6.72 18.73 -8.70
C GLY A 62 -7.47 18.36 -7.41
N HIS A 63 -8.38 17.39 -7.45
CA HIS A 63 -8.97 16.83 -6.24
C HIS A 63 -7.90 16.10 -5.40
N PRO A 64 -8.00 16.11 -4.05
CA PRO A 64 -7.13 15.30 -3.20
C PRO A 64 -7.10 13.83 -3.62
N SER A 65 -5.94 13.19 -3.44
CA SER A 65 -5.78 11.74 -3.65
C SER A 65 -6.72 10.96 -2.73
N ILE A 66 -7.03 9.71 -3.03
CA ILE A 66 -7.95 8.91 -2.21
C ILE A 66 -7.42 7.49 -1.97
N ILE A 67 -7.55 7.02 -0.73
CA ILE A 67 -7.46 5.60 -0.39
C ILE A 67 -8.88 5.05 -0.32
N TYR A 68 -9.28 4.30 -1.35
CA TYR A 68 -10.57 3.63 -1.39
C TYR A 68 -10.42 2.18 -0.95
N VAL A 69 -11.09 1.78 0.12
CA VAL A 69 -11.09 0.40 0.63
C VAL A 69 -12.46 -0.24 0.48
N CYS A 70 -12.49 -1.53 0.21
CA CYS A 70 -13.73 -2.31 0.12
C CYS A 70 -13.44 -3.82 0.16
N GLU A 71 -14.51 -4.59 0.09
CA GLU A 71 -14.54 -6.02 -0.20
C GLU A 71 -15.44 -6.25 -1.41
N HIS A 72 -15.24 -7.35 -2.13
CA HIS A 72 -16.08 -7.72 -3.27
C HIS A 72 -16.76 -9.06 -3.05
N PRO A 73 -18.00 -9.25 -3.55
CA PRO A 73 -18.52 -10.58 -3.85
C PRO A 73 -17.54 -11.35 -4.74
N SER A 74 -17.68 -12.68 -4.76
CA SER A 74 -16.80 -13.54 -5.55
C SER A 74 -16.79 -13.13 -7.03
N VAL A 75 -15.63 -12.73 -7.54
CA VAL A 75 -15.45 -12.26 -8.92
C VAL A 75 -14.06 -12.60 -9.42
N LEU A 76 -13.98 -13.00 -10.69
CA LEU A 76 -12.73 -13.17 -11.41
C LEU A 76 -12.45 -11.92 -12.24
N THR A 77 -11.22 -11.41 -12.15
CA THR A 77 -10.79 -10.28 -12.97
C THR A 77 -9.61 -10.67 -13.83
N LEU A 78 -9.69 -10.32 -15.11
CA LEU A 78 -8.66 -10.60 -16.12
C LEU A 78 -7.90 -9.30 -16.39
N GLY A 79 -6.63 -9.24 -15.98
CA GLY A 79 -5.75 -8.11 -16.29
C GLY A 79 -5.24 -8.12 -17.74
N ARG A 80 -4.40 -7.14 -18.07
CA ARG A 80 -3.85 -6.96 -19.43
C ARG A 80 -3.01 -8.13 -19.96
N SER A 81 -2.45 -8.95 -19.07
CA SER A 81 -1.64 -10.12 -19.42
C SER A 81 -2.41 -11.42 -19.19
N ALA A 82 -3.75 -11.36 -19.11
CA ALA A 82 -4.55 -12.51 -18.78
C ALA A 82 -4.59 -13.55 -19.91
N MET A 83 -4.45 -14.82 -19.54
CA MET A 83 -4.63 -15.95 -20.44
C MET A 83 -5.88 -16.73 -20.05
N ALA A 84 -6.76 -17.00 -21.01
CA ALA A 84 -8.02 -17.71 -20.76
C ALA A 84 -7.78 -19.11 -20.15
N GLU A 85 -6.68 -19.77 -20.52
CA GLU A 85 -6.23 -21.08 -20.01
C GLU A 85 -5.93 -21.09 -18.50
N HIS A 86 -5.82 -19.92 -17.87
CA HIS A 86 -5.63 -19.82 -16.42
C HIS A 86 -6.93 -19.87 -15.63
N ILE A 87 -8.09 -19.94 -16.30
CA ILE A 87 -9.35 -20.32 -15.67
C ILE A 87 -9.43 -21.86 -15.71
N LEU A 88 -9.50 -22.49 -14.53
CA LEU A 88 -9.44 -23.95 -14.38
C LEU A 88 -10.80 -24.62 -14.25
N ILE A 89 -11.88 -23.83 -14.31
CA ILE A 89 -13.26 -24.29 -14.20
C ILE A 89 -14.05 -23.90 -15.44
N SER A 90 -15.11 -24.64 -15.73
CA SER A 90 -15.92 -24.40 -16.92
C SER A 90 -16.80 -23.14 -16.77
N PRO A 91 -17.24 -22.53 -17.89
CA PRO A 91 -18.24 -21.45 -17.87
C PRO A 91 -19.54 -21.83 -17.14
N GLU A 92 -19.94 -23.11 -17.20
CA GLU A 92 -21.12 -23.63 -16.50
C GLU A 92 -20.91 -23.59 -14.99
N GLU A 93 -19.77 -24.06 -14.49
CA GLU A 93 -19.42 -24.02 -13.07
C GLU A 93 -19.33 -22.58 -12.53
N LEU A 94 -18.83 -21.65 -13.36
CA LEU A 94 -18.81 -20.21 -13.02
C LEU A 94 -20.23 -19.66 -12.84
N ASN A 95 -21.14 -20.00 -13.75
CA ASN A 95 -22.53 -19.58 -13.71
C ASN A 95 -23.29 -20.18 -12.51
N GLU A 96 -23.10 -21.46 -12.23
CA GLU A 96 -23.70 -22.15 -11.07
C GLU A 96 -23.26 -21.53 -9.74
N ARG A 97 -22.00 -21.08 -9.66
CA ARG A 97 -21.44 -20.41 -8.48
C ARG A 97 -21.74 -18.91 -8.44
N GLY A 98 -22.36 -18.35 -9.47
CA GLY A 98 -22.63 -16.92 -9.60
C GLY A 98 -21.37 -16.05 -9.68
N ILE A 99 -20.27 -16.57 -10.22
CA ILE A 99 -18.99 -15.87 -10.31
C ILE A 99 -18.84 -15.25 -11.69
N GLU A 100 -18.84 -13.92 -11.75
CA GLU A 100 -18.59 -13.19 -12.98
C GLU A 100 -17.09 -13.18 -13.34
N VAL A 101 -16.80 -13.19 -14.65
CA VAL A 101 -15.45 -12.98 -15.20
C VAL A 101 -15.39 -11.63 -15.90
N LEU A 102 -14.55 -10.73 -15.41
CA LEU A 102 -14.49 -9.33 -15.86
C LEU A 102 -13.11 -8.99 -16.45
N PRO A 103 -13.00 -8.67 -17.75
CA PRO A 103 -11.79 -8.08 -18.31
C PRO A 103 -11.63 -6.65 -17.83
N ILE A 104 -10.45 -6.32 -17.30
CA ILE A 104 -10.14 -5.02 -16.71
C ILE A 104 -8.73 -4.57 -17.13
N ASP A 105 -8.45 -3.28 -16.96
CA ASP A 105 -7.26 -2.62 -17.49
C ASP A 105 -6.08 -2.52 -16.49
N ARG A 106 -6.05 -3.40 -15.47
CA ARG A 106 -4.93 -3.50 -14.52
C ARG A 106 -3.79 -4.35 -15.07
N GLY A 107 -2.58 -4.16 -14.54
CA GLY A 107 -1.44 -5.03 -14.82
C GLY A 107 -1.61 -6.46 -14.30
N GLY A 108 -0.84 -7.39 -14.85
CA GLY A 108 -0.89 -8.80 -14.46
C GLY A 108 -1.98 -9.59 -15.16
N ASP A 109 -2.13 -10.82 -14.70
CA ASP A 109 -2.95 -11.88 -15.29
C ASP A 109 -4.31 -11.96 -14.55
N ILE A 110 -4.88 -13.14 -14.37
CA ILE A 110 -6.07 -13.42 -13.58
C ILE A 110 -5.87 -13.25 -12.07
N THR A 111 -6.89 -12.73 -11.38
CA THR A 111 -7.02 -12.86 -9.91
C THR A 111 -8.48 -13.05 -9.54
N LEU A 112 -8.69 -13.55 -8.33
CA LEU A 112 -9.99 -13.68 -7.69
C LEU A 112 -10.09 -12.68 -6.52
N HIS A 113 -11.26 -12.05 -6.41
CA HIS A 113 -11.70 -11.34 -5.21
C HIS A 113 -12.89 -12.07 -4.61
N ALA A 114 -13.00 -12.02 -3.28
CA ALA A 114 -14.08 -12.65 -2.53
C ALA A 114 -14.27 -11.97 -1.17
N PRO A 115 -15.42 -12.18 -0.49
CA PRO A 115 -15.64 -11.68 0.85
C PRO A 115 -14.54 -12.14 1.82
N GLY A 116 -14.19 -11.27 2.78
CA GLY A 116 -13.06 -11.47 3.68
C GLY A 116 -11.71 -11.10 3.08
N GLN A 117 -11.64 -10.69 1.80
CA GLN A 117 -10.45 -10.10 1.19
C GLN A 117 -10.54 -8.58 1.21
N LEU A 118 -9.58 -7.92 1.88
CA LEU A 118 -9.51 -6.47 1.87
C LEU A 118 -8.90 -6.00 0.56
N VAL A 119 -9.69 -5.28 -0.24
CA VAL A 119 -9.25 -4.65 -1.48
C VAL A 119 -9.04 -3.17 -1.26
N ILE A 120 -7.91 -2.65 -1.74
CA ILE A 120 -7.49 -1.28 -1.54
C ILE A 120 -7.09 -0.70 -2.88
N TYR A 121 -7.76 0.39 -3.24
CA TYR A 121 -7.58 1.16 -4.45
C TYR A 121 -6.97 2.53 -4.10
N PRO A 122 -5.64 2.64 -3.99
CA PRO A 122 -4.94 3.90 -3.81
C PRO A 122 -4.96 4.69 -5.13
N ILE A 123 -5.85 5.67 -5.23
CA ILE A 123 -5.98 6.55 -6.40
C ILE A 123 -5.22 7.83 -6.10
N LEU A 124 -3.93 7.80 -6.47
CA LEU A 124 -2.95 8.81 -6.10
C LEU A 124 -2.41 9.51 -7.35
N ASP A 125 -2.08 10.79 -7.21
CA ASP A 125 -1.27 11.49 -8.21
C ASP A 125 0.21 11.07 -8.08
N LEU A 126 0.67 10.19 -8.96
CA LEU A 126 2.05 9.70 -8.98
C LEU A 126 3.08 10.75 -9.43
N GLN A 127 2.63 11.90 -9.93
CA GLN A 127 3.55 12.98 -10.31
C GLN A 127 4.27 13.56 -9.10
N VAL A 128 3.57 13.67 -7.96
CA VAL A 128 4.16 14.18 -6.72
C VAL A 128 5.05 13.14 -6.03
N PHE A 129 5.00 11.89 -6.50
CA PHE A 129 5.81 10.76 -6.01
C PHE A 129 7.00 10.42 -6.91
N GLY A 130 7.40 11.34 -7.80
CA GLY A 130 8.61 11.20 -8.62
C GLY A 130 8.43 10.42 -9.92
N LYS A 131 7.19 10.08 -10.33
CA LYS A 131 6.88 9.40 -11.61
C LYS A 131 7.62 8.08 -11.81
N ASP A 132 7.79 7.32 -10.73
CA ASP A 132 8.44 5.99 -10.76
C ASP A 132 7.43 4.90 -10.35
N LEU A 133 6.99 4.11 -11.33
CA LEU A 133 6.04 3.02 -11.11
C LEU A 133 6.65 1.87 -10.31
N ARG A 134 7.95 1.61 -10.46
CA ARG A 134 8.62 0.55 -9.72
C ARG A 134 8.71 0.94 -8.25
N ALA A 135 9.18 2.16 -7.97
CA ALA A 135 9.20 2.68 -6.60
C ALA A 135 7.80 2.70 -5.96
N TYR A 136 6.78 3.04 -6.75
CA TYR A 136 5.39 2.98 -6.31
C TYR A 136 4.95 1.56 -5.91
N LEU A 137 5.21 0.56 -6.77
CA LEU A 137 4.90 -0.85 -6.47
C LEU A 137 5.66 -1.34 -5.23
N CYS A 138 6.93 -1.00 -5.09
CA CYS A 138 7.72 -1.32 -3.89
C CYS A 138 7.08 -0.77 -2.61
N LYS A 139 6.57 0.46 -2.67
CA LYS A 139 5.88 1.10 -1.55
C LYS A 139 4.56 0.40 -1.22
N LEU A 140 3.78 0.00 -2.22
CA LEU A 140 2.56 -0.79 -1.99
C LEU A 140 2.87 -2.13 -1.31
N GLU A 141 3.90 -2.83 -1.78
CA GLU A 141 4.39 -4.05 -1.12
C GLU A 141 4.84 -3.76 0.32
N GLN A 142 5.50 -2.62 0.56
CA GLN A 142 5.97 -2.26 1.90
C GLN A 142 4.80 -1.99 2.85
N VAL A 143 3.78 -1.25 2.41
CA VAL A 143 2.57 -0.99 3.19
C VAL A 143 1.91 -2.30 3.62
N ALA A 144 1.82 -3.28 2.71
CA ALA A 144 1.30 -4.60 3.01
C ALA A 144 2.19 -5.38 4.00
N ILE A 145 3.52 -5.35 3.83
CA ILE A 145 4.46 -5.99 4.77
C ILE A 145 4.37 -5.37 6.16
N ASP A 146 4.34 -4.04 6.25
CA ASP A 146 4.24 -3.32 7.51
C ASP A 146 2.91 -3.63 8.21
N LEU A 147 1.81 -3.74 7.45
CA LEU A 147 0.52 -4.16 7.97
C LEU A 147 0.59 -5.55 8.58
N LEU A 148 1.11 -6.52 7.82
CA LEU A 148 1.26 -7.89 8.29
C LEU A 148 2.15 -7.97 9.53
N ASN A 149 3.20 -7.16 9.59
CA ASN A 149 4.08 -7.07 10.74
C ASN A 149 3.35 -6.54 11.99
N CYS A 150 2.39 -5.60 11.85
CA CYS A 150 1.56 -5.16 12.97
C CYS A 150 0.74 -6.30 13.62
N PHE A 151 0.43 -7.34 12.85
CA PHE A 151 -0.24 -8.54 13.35
C PHE A 151 0.76 -9.63 13.75
N GLY A 152 2.07 -9.37 13.74
CA GLY A 152 3.11 -10.36 14.01
C GLY A 152 3.16 -11.45 12.94
N ILE A 153 2.99 -11.07 11.67
CA ILE A 153 3.12 -11.96 10.50
C ILE A 153 4.32 -11.49 9.69
N VAL A 154 5.36 -12.32 9.64
CA VAL A 154 6.58 -12.03 8.88
C VAL A 154 6.36 -12.38 7.41
N ALA A 155 6.36 -11.36 6.56
CA ALA A 155 6.17 -11.49 5.12
C ALA A 155 7.33 -10.87 4.33
N HIS A 156 7.48 -11.27 3.07
CA HIS A 156 8.58 -10.83 2.21
C HIS A 156 8.13 -10.67 0.75
N ARG A 157 9.01 -10.09 -0.05
CA ARG A 157 8.89 -9.97 -1.51
C ARG A 157 9.66 -11.09 -2.19
N PHE A 158 9.28 -11.40 -3.42
CA PHE A 158 10.12 -12.18 -4.33
C PHE A 158 10.53 -11.31 -5.49
N ASP A 159 11.82 -11.28 -5.80
CA ASP A 159 12.31 -10.59 -6.99
C ASP A 159 11.64 -11.20 -8.24
N GLY A 160 11.23 -10.33 -9.17
CA GLY A 160 10.47 -10.74 -10.35
C GLY A 160 9.00 -11.11 -10.09
N LYS A 161 8.48 -11.06 -8.85
CA LYS A 161 7.11 -11.48 -8.54
C LYS A 161 6.36 -10.48 -7.66
N THR A 162 5.56 -9.64 -8.34
CA THR A 162 4.68 -8.65 -7.72
C THR A 162 3.72 -9.27 -6.68
N GLY A 163 3.77 -8.71 -5.47
CA GLY A 163 2.95 -9.12 -4.34
C GLY A 163 3.76 -9.46 -3.09
N VAL A 164 3.06 -9.92 -2.05
CA VAL A 164 3.67 -10.22 -0.75
C VAL A 164 3.41 -11.68 -0.35
N TRP A 165 4.43 -12.29 0.26
CA TRP A 165 4.58 -13.73 0.42
C TRP A 165 4.95 -14.14 1.84
N ILE A 166 4.52 -15.34 2.24
CA ILE A 166 4.88 -16.00 3.51
C ILE A 166 5.36 -17.40 3.19
N GLY A 167 6.64 -17.67 3.43
CA GLY A 167 7.33 -18.77 2.77
C GLY A 167 7.10 -18.71 1.25
N ARG A 168 6.45 -19.73 0.68
CA ARG A 168 6.10 -19.77 -0.75
C ARG A 168 4.63 -19.44 -1.05
N LYS A 169 3.85 -19.00 -0.05
CA LYS A 169 2.41 -18.75 -0.20
C LYS A 169 2.10 -17.26 -0.37
N LYS A 170 1.22 -16.88 -1.32
CA LYS A 170 0.80 -15.46 -1.50
C LYS A 170 -0.17 -15.08 -0.43
N ILE A 171 0.02 -13.88 0.12
CA ILE A 171 -0.96 -13.26 1.01
C ILE A 171 -1.52 -11.97 0.42
N VAL A 172 -0.75 -11.26 -0.42
CA VAL A 172 -1.21 -10.04 -1.09
C VAL A 172 -0.96 -10.11 -2.59
N SER A 173 -2.03 -9.92 -3.37
CA SER A 173 -1.97 -9.69 -4.81
C SER A 173 -1.93 -8.18 -5.08
N ILE A 174 -1.07 -7.75 -6.00
CA ILE A 174 -0.95 -6.34 -6.39
C ILE A 174 -1.05 -6.27 -7.91
N GLY A 175 -1.92 -5.40 -8.40
CA GLY A 175 -2.12 -5.13 -9.82
C GLY A 175 -2.69 -3.73 -9.97
N ILE A 176 -1.93 -2.85 -10.63
CA ILE A 176 -2.28 -1.43 -10.77
C ILE A 176 -2.61 -1.08 -12.22
N GLY A 177 -3.46 -0.08 -12.39
CA GLY A 177 -3.59 0.72 -13.61
C GLY A 177 -3.05 2.12 -13.36
N VAL A 178 -2.56 2.78 -14.40
CA VAL A 178 -2.10 4.17 -14.33
C VAL A 178 -2.58 4.92 -15.56
N ARG A 179 -3.29 6.03 -15.35
CA ARG A 179 -3.76 6.92 -16.41
C ARG A 179 -3.32 8.34 -16.13
N ARG A 180 -2.52 8.93 -17.03
CA ARG A 180 -1.96 10.29 -16.88
C ARG A 180 -1.30 10.48 -15.51
N TRP A 181 -0.53 9.49 -15.07
CA TRP A 181 0.12 9.43 -13.75
C TRP A 181 -0.83 9.39 -12.54
N ILE A 182 -2.13 9.15 -12.73
CA ILE A 182 -3.04 8.83 -11.63
C ILE A 182 -3.18 7.31 -11.52
N SER A 183 -2.87 6.75 -10.35
CA SER A 183 -3.02 5.31 -10.10
C SER A 183 -4.49 4.92 -9.88
N TYR A 184 -4.81 3.66 -10.14
CA TYR A 184 -6.08 2.99 -9.79
C TYR A 184 -5.86 1.48 -9.86
N HIS A 185 -6.88 0.69 -9.52
CA HIS A 185 -6.69 -0.65 -8.98
C HIS A 185 -5.74 -0.58 -7.77
N GLY A 186 -5.02 -1.65 -7.42
CA GLY A 186 -4.19 -1.59 -6.22
C GLY A 186 -3.80 -2.95 -5.70
N LEU A 187 -4.17 -3.23 -4.44
CA LEU A 187 -3.79 -4.44 -3.74
C LEU A 187 -5.00 -5.13 -3.12
N ALA A 188 -4.91 -6.45 -3.03
CA ALA A 188 -5.89 -7.32 -2.42
C ALA A 188 -5.21 -8.20 -1.38
N ILE A 189 -5.58 -8.03 -0.11
CA ILE A 189 -5.00 -8.68 1.05
C ILE A 189 -5.96 -9.77 1.52
N ASN A 190 -5.48 -11.01 1.55
CA ASN A 190 -6.28 -12.12 2.05
C ASN A 190 -6.36 -12.06 3.58
N VAL A 191 -7.46 -11.53 4.13
CA VAL A 191 -7.65 -11.38 5.58
C VAL A 191 -8.36 -12.62 6.13
N ASN A 192 -9.66 -12.74 5.88
CA ASN A 192 -10.53 -13.86 6.21
C ASN A 192 -11.02 -14.61 4.96
N THR A 193 -10.35 -14.39 3.82
CA THR A 193 -10.75 -14.89 2.51
C THR A 193 -10.85 -16.41 2.47
N ASP A 194 -11.92 -16.92 1.86
CA ASP A 194 -12.00 -18.33 1.51
C ASP A 194 -10.97 -18.65 0.41
N LEU A 195 -9.92 -19.36 0.81
CA LEU A 195 -8.81 -19.70 -0.06
C LEU A 195 -9.13 -20.84 -1.03
N ALA A 196 -10.18 -21.63 -0.76
CA ALA A 196 -10.59 -22.71 -1.66
C ALA A 196 -10.97 -22.16 -3.04
N LEU A 197 -11.49 -20.93 -3.10
CA LEU A 197 -11.84 -20.26 -4.35
C LEU A 197 -10.64 -20.07 -5.30
N PHE A 198 -9.42 -19.98 -4.78
CA PHE A 198 -8.25 -19.86 -5.64
C PHE A 198 -7.89 -21.14 -6.39
N SER A 199 -8.48 -22.30 -6.05
CA SER A 199 -8.30 -23.52 -6.84
C SER A 199 -8.96 -23.44 -8.22
N MET A 200 -9.84 -22.46 -8.44
CA MET A 200 -10.54 -22.25 -9.71
C MET A 200 -9.66 -21.55 -10.76
N ILE A 201 -8.51 -21.03 -10.36
CA ILE A 201 -7.62 -20.25 -11.24
C ILE A 201 -6.17 -20.67 -11.08
N LYS A 202 -5.35 -20.35 -12.08
CA LYS A 202 -3.89 -20.46 -12.03
C LYS A 202 -3.25 -19.06 -12.05
N PRO A 203 -3.03 -18.44 -10.88
CA PRO A 203 -2.54 -17.06 -10.82
C PRO A 203 -1.15 -16.92 -11.44
N CYS A 204 -1.02 -16.05 -12.44
CA CYS A 204 0.24 -15.76 -13.14
C CYS A 204 0.89 -17.00 -13.79
N GLY A 205 0.08 -18.01 -14.19
CA GLY A 205 0.56 -19.25 -14.79
C GLY A 205 1.45 -20.12 -13.88
N MET A 206 1.61 -19.74 -12.61
CA MET A 206 2.46 -20.41 -11.62
C MET A 206 1.62 -21.26 -10.68
N ASP A 207 2.22 -22.33 -10.13
CA ASP A 207 1.67 -23.07 -9.00
C ASP A 207 1.87 -22.29 -7.70
N VAL A 208 1.11 -21.20 -7.57
CA VAL A 208 1.12 -20.32 -6.40
C VAL A 208 0.03 -20.77 -5.43
N LYS A 209 0.45 -21.21 -4.24
CA LYS A 209 -0.48 -21.43 -3.13
C LYS A 209 -0.83 -20.10 -2.46
N MET A 210 -2.09 -19.88 -2.18
CA MET A 210 -2.56 -18.71 -1.43
C MET A 210 -2.57 -18.99 0.08
N THR A 211 -2.49 -17.94 0.90
CA THR A 211 -2.68 -17.95 2.35
C THR A 211 -3.45 -16.69 2.75
N SER A 212 -4.00 -16.67 3.96
CA SER A 212 -4.69 -15.53 4.56
C SER A 212 -4.18 -15.27 5.97
N MET A 213 -4.44 -14.07 6.49
CA MET A 213 -4.14 -13.72 7.88
C MET A 213 -4.85 -14.68 8.84
N ALA A 214 -6.11 -15.01 8.57
CA ALA A 214 -6.90 -15.93 9.38
C ALA A 214 -6.32 -17.35 9.41
N GLN A 215 -5.82 -17.87 8.28
CA GLN A 215 -5.16 -19.17 8.24
C GLN A 215 -3.89 -19.19 9.11
N ILE A 216 -3.11 -18.11 9.09
CA ILE A 216 -1.85 -18.01 9.83
C ILE A 216 -2.08 -17.86 11.33
N LYS A 217 -3.07 -17.03 11.69
CA LYS A 217 -3.43 -16.75 13.09
C LYS A 217 -4.38 -17.77 13.69
N ARG A 218 -4.91 -18.69 12.86
CA ARG A 218 -5.88 -19.74 13.24
C ARG A 218 -7.14 -19.16 13.88
N GLY A 219 -7.66 -18.07 13.31
CA GLY A 219 -8.85 -17.39 13.82
C GLY A 219 -9.28 -16.25 12.91
N ILE A 220 -10.52 -15.79 13.10
CA ILE A 220 -11.07 -14.65 12.36
C ILE A 220 -10.35 -13.38 12.81
N ILE A 221 -9.97 -12.53 11.85
CA ILE A 221 -9.33 -11.24 12.08
C ILE A 221 -10.36 -10.12 11.93
N ASP A 222 -10.36 -9.15 12.84
CA ASP A 222 -11.24 -7.98 12.73
C ASP A 222 -10.85 -7.12 11.52
N MET A 223 -11.74 -7.09 10.51
CA MET A 223 -11.55 -6.32 9.29
C MET A 223 -11.40 -4.81 9.57
N ASN A 224 -12.07 -4.27 10.58
CA ASN A 224 -11.97 -2.85 10.92
C ASN A 224 -10.59 -2.50 11.47
N GLU A 225 -9.99 -3.40 12.26
CA GLU A 225 -8.62 -3.23 12.74
C GLU A 225 -7.63 -3.24 11.56
N VAL A 226 -7.79 -4.17 10.61
CA VAL A 226 -6.94 -4.24 9.41
C VAL A 226 -7.06 -2.96 8.57
N LYS A 227 -8.29 -2.47 8.32
CA LYS A 227 -8.55 -1.22 7.60
C LYS A 227 -7.87 -0.02 8.25
N LYS A 228 -8.04 0.14 9.58
CA LYS A 228 -7.39 1.25 10.33
C LYS A 228 -5.86 1.21 10.21
N ARG A 229 -5.26 0.04 10.43
CA ARG A 229 -3.80 -0.13 10.38
C ARG A 229 -3.26 0.09 8.97
N VAL A 230 -3.92 -0.42 7.92
CA VAL A 230 -3.42 -0.26 6.56
C VAL A 230 -3.50 1.19 6.10
N ILE A 231 -4.55 1.92 6.46
CA ILE A 231 -4.67 3.36 6.19
C ILE A 231 -3.53 4.13 6.86
N SER A 232 -3.22 3.82 8.12
CA SER A 232 -2.09 4.43 8.84
C SER A 232 -0.76 4.17 8.12
N ASN A 233 -0.53 2.93 7.69
CA ASN A 233 0.68 2.57 6.95
C ASN A 233 0.77 3.26 5.59
N PHE A 234 -0.36 3.45 4.89
CA PHE A 234 -0.43 4.27 3.68
C PHE A 234 -0.01 5.72 3.95
N CYS A 235 -0.54 6.32 5.01
CA CYS A 235 -0.19 7.69 5.40
C CYS A 235 1.31 7.82 5.67
N GLN A 236 1.90 6.87 6.40
CA GLN A 236 3.33 6.88 6.68
C GLN A 236 4.19 6.67 5.43
N ALA A 237 3.86 5.67 4.60
CA ALA A 237 4.67 5.30 3.43
C ALA A 237 4.63 6.36 2.30
N PHE A 238 3.53 7.10 2.21
CA PHE A 238 3.30 8.10 1.17
C PHE A 238 3.32 9.55 1.70
N GLY A 239 3.46 9.78 3.01
CA GLY A 239 3.39 11.13 3.59
C GLY A 239 2.03 11.78 3.34
N LEU A 240 0.96 11.01 3.54
CA LEU A 240 -0.40 11.49 3.35
C LEU A 240 -0.94 12.08 4.65
N THR A 241 -1.64 13.20 4.55
CA THR A 241 -2.46 13.74 5.62
C THR A 241 -3.92 13.54 5.28
N LEU A 242 -4.66 12.96 6.21
CA LEU A 242 -6.07 12.65 6.01
C LEU A 242 -6.90 13.93 6.07
N LYS A 243 -7.76 14.12 5.08
CA LYS A 243 -8.76 15.18 5.07
C LYS A 243 -9.96 14.73 5.93
N GLU A 244 -10.37 15.56 6.87
CA GLU A 244 -11.63 15.35 7.57
C GLU A 244 -12.79 15.38 6.56
N SER A 245 -13.60 14.32 6.57
CA SER A 245 -14.78 14.25 5.71
C SER A 245 -15.92 15.02 6.39
N GLY A 246 -16.29 16.16 5.84
CA GLY A 246 -17.36 17.02 6.35
C GLY A 246 -18.78 16.55 6.00
N ASP A 247 -19.05 15.24 5.93
CA ASP A 247 -20.39 14.72 5.60
C ASP A 247 -20.75 13.45 6.39
N ASP A 248 -21.96 13.45 6.92
CA ASP A 248 -22.48 12.67 8.06
C ASP A 248 -22.76 11.16 7.82
N GLN A 249 -22.14 10.51 6.82
CA GLN A 249 -22.43 9.10 6.49
C GLN A 249 -21.24 8.22 6.08
N GLY A 250 -20.03 8.47 6.59
CA GLY A 250 -18.88 7.57 6.38
C GLY A 250 -17.97 7.53 7.60
N LYS A 251 -18.21 6.59 8.52
CA LYS A 251 -17.47 6.46 9.80
C LYS A 251 -15.98 6.13 9.59
N PHE A 252 -15.16 7.16 9.40
CA PHE A 252 -13.78 7.20 9.86
C PHE A 252 -13.58 8.53 10.59
N ALA A 253 -13.90 8.55 11.88
CA ALA A 253 -13.39 9.59 12.76
C ALA A 253 -11.87 9.39 12.82
N VAL A 254 -11.13 10.28 12.15
CA VAL A 254 -9.68 10.32 12.24
C VAL A 254 -9.35 10.77 13.66
N ILE A 255 -8.64 9.92 14.39
CA ILE A 255 -8.07 10.28 15.69
C ILE A 255 -6.98 11.31 15.40
N GLU A 256 -7.27 12.59 15.60
CA GLU A 256 -6.24 13.53 15.99
C GLU A 256 -5.70 13.07 17.35
N SER A 257 -4.59 12.36 17.32
CA SER A 257 -3.67 12.41 18.45
C SER A 257 -2.28 12.26 17.89
N ARG A 258 -1.45 13.28 18.15
CA ARG A 258 0.00 13.16 18.21
C ARG A 258 0.35 11.74 18.59
N LEU A 259 1.10 11.05 17.72
CA LEU A 259 1.68 9.75 17.94
C LEU A 259 2.53 9.79 19.22
N SER A 260 1.90 9.65 20.39
CA SER A 260 2.56 9.53 21.67
C SER A 260 3.03 8.08 21.81
N GLU A 261 4.25 7.85 21.35
CA GLU A 261 5.28 6.97 21.92
C GLU A 261 4.95 5.52 22.36
N ARG A 262 3.76 4.96 22.16
CA ARG A 262 3.41 3.59 22.60
C ARG A 262 2.73 2.69 21.56
N GLY A 263 2.57 3.17 20.32
CA GLY A 263 2.02 2.37 19.20
C GLY A 263 3.02 2.03 18.09
N LEU A 264 4.27 2.47 18.23
CA LEU A 264 5.34 2.12 17.28
C LEU A 264 5.63 0.62 17.41
N CYS A 265 5.26 -0.13 16.38
CA CYS A 265 5.95 -1.38 16.07
C CYS A 265 7.41 -0.97 15.83
N LEU A 266 8.23 -1.04 16.88
CA LEU A 266 9.62 -0.65 16.84
C LEU A 266 10.27 -1.39 15.67
N ARG A 267 11.00 -0.64 14.83
CA ARG A 267 11.81 -1.18 13.74
C ARG A 267 13.02 -1.91 14.34
N GLU A 268 12.80 -3.00 15.05
CA GLU A 268 13.88 -3.89 15.47
C GLU A 268 13.99 -5.03 14.45
N GLY A 269 14.99 -4.92 13.57
CA GLY A 269 15.61 -6.12 12.98
C GLY A 269 15.16 -6.59 11.60
N ALA A 270 14.37 -5.84 10.82
CA ALA A 270 14.15 -6.19 9.41
C ALA A 270 15.38 -5.79 8.56
N ARG A 271 16.38 -6.68 8.51
CA ARG A 271 17.46 -6.62 7.51
C ARG A 271 16.83 -6.42 6.13
N HIS A 272 17.29 -5.37 5.44
CA HIS A 272 16.96 -5.01 4.05
C HIS A 272 16.53 -6.21 3.20
N ALA A 273 15.23 -6.35 2.96
CA ALA A 273 14.72 -7.25 1.94
C ALA A 273 15.12 -6.66 0.58
N LYS A 274 16.28 -7.09 0.06
CA LYS A 274 16.76 -6.72 -1.27
C LYS A 274 15.81 -7.30 -2.33
N GLY A 275 15.51 -6.50 -3.36
CA GLY A 275 14.74 -6.91 -4.54
C GLY A 275 13.33 -6.34 -4.54
N CYS A 276 13.15 -5.22 -5.23
CA CYS A 276 11.83 -4.77 -5.66
C CYS A 276 11.45 -5.49 -6.94
N SER A 277 10.19 -5.95 -7.01
CA SER A 277 9.58 -6.45 -8.24
C SER A 277 9.87 -5.45 -9.40
N PRO A 278 10.29 -5.94 -10.58
CA PRO A 278 10.55 -5.11 -11.75
C PRO A 278 9.28 -4.42 -12.27
#